data_AF-A0A9E0F6M3-F1
#
_entry.id   AF-A0A9E0F6M3-F1
#
_cell.length_a   1.000
_cell.length_b   1.000
_cell.length_c   1.000
_cell.angle_alpha   90.00
_cell.angle_beta   90.00
_cell.angle_gamma   90.00
#
_symmetry.space_group_name_H-M   'P 1'
#
loop_
_entity.id
_entity.type
_entity.pdbx_description
1 polymer ?
#
loop_
_entity_poly.entity_id
_entity_poly.type
_entity_poly.pdbx_seq_one_letter_code
_entity_poly.pdbx_strand_id
1 'polypeptide(L)'
;ITIAQNGIRYAKEHNRNVIIIDTAGRLAIDEEMMDEIARIKSAIQPNEILFVVDSMTGQDAVNTAKAFNDRLDFNGVVLTKLDGDTRGGAALSIKSVVNKPIKFVGTGEKLDALDIFYPERMADRILGMGDIVSLVEKAQEQFDAEEAARLQKKIQKNQFSFNDFYQQIQQIKKMGNMKDLLGMIPGVGKAVRDIDISNDSFKQIEAIIQSMTMQERENPAILSGSRRNRIAKGSGTTIQDVNRLIKQFDEMRKMMKVFSNKDQAARLMRNMPKMPR
;
A
#
# COMPACT_ATOMS: atom_id res chain seq x y z
N ILE A 1 -7.74 -15.46 -34.92
CA ILE A 1 -9.22 -15.28 -34.90
C ILE A 1 -9.94 -16.47 -34.25
N THR A 2 -9.76 -17.70 -34.75
CA THR A 2 -10.44 -18.91 -34.25
C THR A 2 -10.33 -19.11 -32.74
N ILE A 3 -9.15 -18.85 -32.16
CA ILE A 3 -8.90 -18.96 -30.72
C ILE A 3 -9.85 -18.05 -29.92
N ALA A 4 -9.95 -16.77 -30.31
CA ALA A 4 -10.80 -15.80 -29.62
C ALA A 4 -12.29 -16.17 -29.73
N GLN A 5 -12.75 -16.61 -30.91
CA GLN A 5 -14.13 -17.06 -31.10
C GLN A 5 -14.46 -18.31 -30.27
N ASN A 6 -13.54 -19.27 -30.22
CA ASN A 6 -13.69 -20.46 -29.38
C ASN A 6 -13.75 -20.10 -27.89
N GLY A 7 -12.92 -19.16 -27.43
CA GLY A 7 -12.94 -18.64 -26.07
C GLY A 7 -14.28 -17.98 -25.71
N ILE A 8 -14.84 -17.18 -26.63
CA ILE A 8 -16.16 -16.56 -26.45
C ILE A 8 -17.27 -17.61 -26.38
N ARG A 9 -17.24 -18.63 -27.26
CA ARG A 9 -18.22 -19.72 -27.23
C ARG A 9 -18.16 -20.48 -25.90
N TYR A 10 -16.96 -20.86 -25.48
CA TYR A 10 -16.75 -21.54 -24.20
C TYR A 10 -17.29 -20.72 -23.02
N ALA A 11 -16.99 -19.43 -22.98
CA ALA A 11 -17.48 -18.53 -21.93
C ALA A 11 -19.01 -18.44 -21.90
N LYS A 12 -19.67 -18.40 -23.07
CA LYS A 12 -21.14 -18.42 -23.17
C LYS A 12 -21.72 -19.74 -22.66
N GLU A 13 -21.14 -20.88 -23.04
CA GLU A 13 -21.57 -22.21 -22.59
C GLU A 13 -21.41 -22.40 -21.07
N HIS A 14 -20.42 -21.72 -20.47
CA HIS A 14 -20.09 -21.84 -19.04
C HIS A 14 -20.58 -20.65 -18.20
N ASN A 15 -21.54 -19.86 -18.69
CA ASN A 15 -22.14 -18.72 -17.99
C ASN A 15 -21.12 -17.74 -17.38
N ARG A 16 -20.05 -17.43 -18.12
CA ARG A 16 -19.06 -16.43 -17.72
C ARG A 16 -19.51 -15.04 -18.15
N ASN A 17 -19.51 -14.10 -17.22
CA ASN A 17 -19.99 -12.73 -17.46
C ASN A 17 -18.93 -11.82 -18.09
N VAL A 18 -17.65 -12.09 -17.85
CA VAL A 18 -16.52 -11.26 -18.30
C VAL A 18 -15.51 -12.15 -19.01
N ILE A 19 -15.03 -11.67 -20.15
CA ILE A 19 -14.03 -12.33 -20.98
C ILE A 19 -12.96 -11.29 -21.29
N ILE A 20 -11.72 -11.60 -20.95
CA ILE A 20 -10.56 -10.78 -21.29
C ILE A 20 -9.79 -11.52 -22.38
N ILE A 21 -9.59 -10.85 -23.51
CA ILE A 21 -8.82 -11.39 -24.63
C ILE A 21 -7.51 -10.61 -24.67
N ASP A 22 -6.44 -11.28 -24.26
CA ASP A 22 -5.09 -10.76 -24.40
C ASP A 22 -4.59 -10.95 -25.84
N THR A 23 -3.92 -9.94 -26.37
CA THR A 23 -3.39 -9.95 -27.74
C THR A 23 -1.89 -9.71 -27.69
N ALA A 24 -1.15 -10.29 -28.63
CA ALA A 24 0.28 -10.02 -28.76
C ALA A 24 0.56 -8.52 -28.89
N GLY A 25 1.70 -8.08 -28.34
CA GLY A 25 2.22 -6.73 -28.55
C GLY A 25 2.49 -6.49 -30.03
N ARG A 26 2.10 -5.31 -30.52
CA ARG A 26 2.22 -4.92 -31.93
C ARG A 26 2.87 -3.55 -32.02
N LEU A 27 3.71 -3.36 -33.02
CA LEU A 27 4.26 -2.05 -33.35
C LEU A 27 3.25 -1.31 -34.23
N ALA A 28 3.00 -0.02 -33.94
CA ALA A 28 2.07 0.79 -34.73
C ALA A 28 2.46 0.95 -36.21
N ILE A 29 3.74 0.71 -36.53
CA ILE A 29 4.29 0.78 -37.89
C ILE A 29 4.14 -0.52 -38.68
N ASP A 30 3.76 -1.63 -38.03
CA ASP A 30 3.61 -2.93 -38.68
C ASP A 30 2.17 -3.08 -39.20
N GLU A 31 2.00 -2.78 -40.49
CA GLU A 31 0.70 -2.83 -41.18
C GLU A 31 0.08 -4.24 -41.17
N GLU A 32 0.88 -5.30 -41.32
CA GLU A 32 0.36 -6.66 -41.35
C GLU A 32 -0.23 -7.06 -39.99
N MET A 33 0.49 -6.72 -38.92
CA MET A 33 0.00 -6.92 -37.55
C MET A 33 -1.23 -6.05 -37.26
N MET A 34 -1.26 -4.81 -37.73
CA MET A 34 -2.37 -3.88 -37.55
C MET A 34 -3.63 -4.32 -38.30
N ASP A 35 -3.48 -4.92 -39.49
CA ASP A 35 -4.58 -5.56 -40.21
C ASP A 35 -5.10 -6.80 -39.49
N GLU A 36 -4.21 -7.59 -38.92
CA GLU A 36 -4.61 -8.76 -38.16
C GLU A 36 -5.51 -8.38 -36.96
N ILE A 37 -5.14 -7.35 -36.19
CA ILE A 37 -5.95 -6.92 -35.05
C ILE A 37 -7.29 -6.31 -35.49
N ALA A 38 -7.32 -5.58 -36.60
CA ALA A 38 -8.57 -5.06 -37.17
C ALA A 38 -9.52 -6.20 -37.59
N ARG A 39 -8.98 -7.28 -38.18
CA ARG A 39 -9.76 -8.49 -38.49
C ARG A 39 -10.26 -9.18 -37.22
N ILE A 40 -9.44 -9.27 -36.17
CA ILE A 40 -9.85 -9.83 -34.87
C ILE A 40 -11.00 -8.99 -34.27
N LYS A 41 -10.85 -7.67 -34.18
CA LYS A 41 -11.89 -6.74 -33.71
C LYS A 41 -13.20 -6.97 -34.45
N SER A 42 -13.14 -7.01 -35.78
CA SER A 42 -14.32 -7.19 -36.64
C SER A 42 -15.00 -8.54 -36.42
N ALA A 43 -14.22 -9.61 -36.16
CA ALA A 43 -14.74 -10.95 -35.99
C ALA A 43 -15.36 -11.21 -34.61
N ILE A 44 -14.88 -10.53 -33.55
CA ILE A 44 -15.33 -10.77 -32.17
C ILE A 44 -16.24 -9.68 -31.61
N GLN A 45 -16.25 -8.49 -32.23
CA GLN A 45 -17.06 -7.33 -31.84
C GLN A 45 -17.02 -7.05 -30.32
N PRO A 46 -15.84 -6.70 -29.78
CA PRO A 46 -15.67 -6.53 -28.34
C PRO A 46 -16.46 -5.30 -27.84
N ASN A 47 -17.04 -5.41 -26.64
CA ASN A 47 -17.74 -4.29 -25.99
C ASN A 47 -16.78 -3.16 -25.56
N GLU A 48 -15.56 -3.55 -25.19
CA GLU A 48 -14.53 -2.65 -24.66
C GLU A 48 -13.17 -3.06 -25.22
N ILE A 49 -12.44 -2.08 -25.75
CA ILE A 49 -11.05 -2.22 -26.18
C ILE A 49 -10.20 -1.30 -25.29
N LEU A 50 -9.23 -1.89 -24.60
CA LEU A 50 -8.31 -1.17 -23.73
C LEU A 50 -6.93 -1.10 -24.37
N PHE A 51 -6.42 0.12 -24.58
CA PHE A 51 -5.05 0.33 -25.03
C PHE A 51 -4.11 0.40 -23.81
N VAL A 52 -3.18 -0.54 -23.73
CA VAL A 52 -2.22 -0.62 -22.62
C VAL A 52 -0.93 0.05 -23.03
N VAL A 53 -0.45 0.98 -22.21
CA VAL A 53 0.75 1.77 -22.51
C VAL A 53 1.58 2.02 -21.27
N ASP A 54 2.90 1.97 -21.45
CA ASP A 54 3.87 2.23 -20.40
C ASP A 54 3.96 3.74 -20.14
N SER A 55 3.78 4.16 -18.89
CA SER A 55 3.86 5.56 -18.47
C SER A 55 5.26 6.18 -18.67
N MET A 56 6.30 5.36 -18.81
CA MET A 56 7.64 5.80 -19.15
C MET A 56 7.82 6.14 -20.63
N THR A 57 6.92 5.66 -21.49
CA THR A 57 6.99 5.92 -22.92
C THR A 57 6.51 7.35 -23.15
N GLY A 58 7.43 8.23 -23.53
CA GLY A 58 7.20 9.67 -23.68
C GLY A 58 6.39 10.03 -24.94
N GLN A 59 6.97 10.82 -25.84
CA GLN A 59 6.27 11.31 -27.03
C GLN A 59 5.91 10.17 -28.02
N ASP A 60 6.67 9.08 -28.06
CA ASP A 60 6.40 7.96 -28.97
C ASP A 60 5.11 7.21 -28.63
N ALA A 61 4.70 7.23 -27.36
CA ALA A 61 3.42 6.67 -26.93
C ALA A 61 2.24 7.39 -27.59
N VAL A 62 2.38 8.69 -27.85
CA VAL A 62 1.33 9.53 -28.44
C VAL A 62 1.07 9.13 -29.88
N ASN A 63 2.14 8.97 -30.68
CA ASN A 63 2.04 8.56 -32.08
C ASN A 63 1.48 7.14 -32.20
N THR A 64 1.94 6.25 -31.32
CA THR A 64 1.46 4.87 -31.24
C THR A 64 -0.03 4.84 -30.87
N ALA A 65 -0.42 5.54 -29.80
CA ALA A 65 -1.82 5.62 -29.37
C ALA A 65 -2.72 6.15 -30.49
N LYS A 66 -2.27 7.17 -31.24
CA LYS A 66 -3.01 7.71 -32.38
C LYS A 66 -3.20 6.68 -33.49
N ALA A 67 -2.13 6.02 -33.93
CA ALA A 67 -2.20 4.99 -34.97
C ALA A 67 -3.12 3.82 -34.59
N PHE A 68 -3.06 3.38 -33.33
CA PHE A 68 -3.97 2.36 -32.81
C PHE A 68 -5.41 2.86 -32.71
N ASN A 69 -5.62 4.10 -32.30
CA ASN A 69 -6.96 4.68 -32.19
C ASN A 69 -7.62 4.85 -33.56
N ASP A 70 -6.87 5.28 -34.57
CA ASP A 70 -7.41 5.52 -35.92
C ASP A 70 -7.91 4.20 -36.56
N ARG A 71 -7.33 3.06 -36.18
CA ARG A 71 -7.69 1.74 -36.75
C ARG A 71 -8.64 0.93 -35.86
N LEU A 72 -8.43 0.96 -34.55
CA LEU A 72 -9.19 0.17 -33.58
C LEU A 72 -10.22 0.96 -32.81
N ASP A 73 -10.20 2.29 -32.83
CA ASP A 73 -11.09 3.17 -32.09
C ASP A 73 -11.36 2.66 -30.66
N PHE A 74 -10.29 2.55 -29.88
CA PHE A 74 -10.38 1.93 -28.55
C PHE A 74 -11.18 2.79 -27.57
N ASN A 75 -11.68 2.18 -26.50
CA ASN A 75 -12.64 2.80 -25.58
C ASN A 75 -11.97 3.38 -24.33
N GLY A 76 -10.80 2.87 -23.95
CA GLY A 76 -10.07 3.36 -22.79
C GLY A 76 -8.58 3.03 -22.84
N VAL A 77 -7.83 3.67 -21.95
CA VAL A 77 -6.40 3.50 -21.79
C VAL A 77 -6.09 2.91 -20.42
N VAL A 78 -5.10 2.02 -20.37
CA VAL A 78 -4.50 1.51 -19.13
C VAL A 78 -3.04 1.94 -19.11
N LEU A 79 -2.66 2.69 -18.09
CA LEU A 79 -1.28 3.14 -17.89
C LEU A 79 -0.54 2.19 -16.98
N THR A 80 0.62 1.68 -17.38
CA THR A 80 1.43 0.78 -16.55
C THR A 80 2.70 1.45 -16.06
N LYS A 81 3.36 0.82 -15.08
CA LYS A 81 4.63 1.26 -14.47
C LYS A 81 4.59 2.66 -13.87
N LEU A 82 3.44 3.06 -13.34
CA LEU A 82 3.27 4.36 -12.68
C LEU A 82 4.00 4.44 -11.34
N ASP A 83 4.63 3.38 -10.86
CA ASP A 83 5.53 3.38 -9.71
C ASP A 83 6.91 3.99 -10.00
N GLY A 84 7.27 4.17 -11.27
CA GLY A 84 8.50 4.86 -11.67
C GLY A 84 8.52 6.37 -11.37
N ASP A 85 9.68 6.99 -11.54
CA ASP A 85 9.92 8.45 -11.40
C ASP A 85 9.31 9.28 -12.55
N THR A 86 8.42 8.66 -13.33
CA THR A 86 7.77 9.32 -14.44
C THR A 86 6.58 10.09 -13.90
N ARG A 87 6.62 11.41 -14.04
CA ARG A 87 5.53 12.32 -13.62
C ARG A 87 4.26 12.17 -14.48
N GLY A 88 4.03 10.99 -15.05
CA GLY A 88 2.95 10.61 -15.97
C GLY A 88 2.54 11.64 -17.01
N GLY A 89 3.50 12.38 -17.57
CA GLY A 89 3.26 13.24 -18.73
C GLY A 89 2.70 12.48 -19.94
N ALA A 90 3.02 11.19 -20.08
CA ALA A 90 2.44 10.31 -21.10
C ALA A 90 0.91 10.22 -20.98
N ALA A 91 0.36 10.20 -19.76
CA ALA A 91 -1.08 10.17 -19.51
C ALA A 91 -1.78 11.38 -20.15
N LEU A 92 -1.22 12.57 -19.91
CA LEU A 92 -1.76 13.82 -20.42
C LEU A 92 -1.66 13.90 -21.95
N SER A 93 -0.50 13.52 -22.51
CA SER A 93 -0.26 13.55 -23.94
C SER A 93 -1.13 12.58 -24.73
N ILE A 94 -1.37 11.37 -24.18
CA ILE A 94 -2.28 10.41 -24.80
C ILE A 94 -3.71 10.94 -24.71
N LYS A 95 -4.14 11.42 -23.54
CA LYS A 95 -5.50 11.96 -23.38
C LYS A 95 -5.76 13.14 -24.32
N SER A 96 -4.79 14.04 -24.53
CA SER A 96 -4.97 15.20 -25.40
C SER A 96 -5.06 14.83 -26.88
N VAL A 97 -4.37 13.78 -27.33
CA VAL A 97 -4.33 13.38 -28.74
C VAL A 97 -5.44 12.42 -29.14
N VAL A 98 -5.67 11.35 -28.37
CA VAL A 98 -6.70 10.35 -28.72
C VAL A 98 -8.06 10.64 -28.10
N ASN A 99 -8.13 11.56 -27.12
CA ASN A 99 -9.33 11.91 -26.38
C ASN A 99 -10.08 10.74 -25.71
N LYS A 100 -9.42 9.60 -25.48
CA LYS A 100 -10.00 8.44 -24.77
C LYS A 100 -9.77 8.53 -23.26
N PRO A 101 -10.71 8.05 -22.41
CA PRO A 101 -10.52 8.06 -20.96
C PRO A 101 -9.43 7.06 -20.54
N ILE A 102 -8.62 7.44 -19.54
CA ILE A 102 -7.76 6.50 -18.84
C ILE A 102 -8.62 5.84 -17.76
N LYS A 103 -8.69 4.50 -17.76
CA LYS A 103 -9.55 3.74 -16.86
C LYS A 103 -8.80 3.14 -15.67
N PHE A 104 -7.59 2.64 -15.92
CA PHE A 104 -6.79 1.95 -14.90
C PHE A 104 -5.33 2.37 -14.93
N VAL A 105 -4.67 2.16 -13.79
CA VAL A 105 -3.25 2.39 -13.57
C VAL A 105 -2.60 1.17 -12.92
N GLY A 106 -1.45 0.76 -13.45
CA GLY A 106 -0.58 -0.25 -12.85
C GLY A 106 0.54 0.42 -12.08
N THR A 107 0.60 0.22 -10.77
CA THR A 107 1.61 0.78 -9.85
C THR A 107 2.62 -0.27 -9.36
N GLY A 108 2.79 -1.35 -10.11
CA GLY A 108 3.72 -2.42 -9.78
C GLY A 108 3.46 -3.70 -10.59
N GLU A 109 4.23 -4.74 -10.30
CA GLU A 109 4.22 -6.00 -11.06
C GLU A 109 3.26 -7.06 -10.52
N LYS A 110 2.77 -6.88 -9.29
CA LYS A 110 1.90 -7.84 -8.62
C LYS A 110 0.45 -7.72 -9.08
N LEU A 111 -0.33 -8.78 -8.88
CA LEU A 111 -1.76 -8.83 -9.26
C LEU A 111 -2.63 -7.79 -8.54
N ASP A 112 -2.23 -7.36 -7.34
CA ASP A 112 -2.88 -6.33 -6.53
C ASP A 112 -2.45 -4.90 -6.89
N ALA A 113 -1.55 -4.73 -7.87
CA ALA A 113 -1.00 -3.45 -8.25
C ALA A 113 -1.75 -2.76 -9.41
N LEU A 114 -2.95 -3.22 -9.77
CA LEU A 114 -3.84 -2.58 -10.73
C LEU A 114 -4.94 -1.81 -9.99
N ASP A 115 -5.00 -0.49 -10.18
CA ASP A 115 -5.96 0.40 -9.52
C ASP A 115 -6.74 1.24 -10.55
N ILE A 116 -7.83 1.85 -10.12
CA ILE A 116 -8.65 2.77 -10.93
C ILE A 116 -7.89 4.08 -11.12
N PHE A 117 -7.98 4.65 -12.32
CA PHE A 117 -7.39 5.96 -12.59
C PHE A 117 -8.25 7.09 -12.00
N TYR A 118 -7.64 7.90 -11.13
CA TYR A 118 -8.23 9.12 -10.59
C TYR A 118 -7.48 10.35 -11.11
N PRO A 119 -8.12 11.20 -11.95
CA PRO A 119 -7.45 12.37 -12.53
C PRO A 119 -6.88 13.34 -11.50
N GLU A 120 -7.58 13.56 -10.39
CA GLU A 120 -7.17 14.47 -9.31
C GLU A 120 -5.85 14.02 -8.67
N ARG A 121 -5.76 12.74 -8.28
CA ARG A 121 -4.53 12.14 -7.74
C ARG A 121 -3.36 12.24 -8.72
N MET A 122 -3.63 12.07 -10.02
CA MET A 122 -2.61 12.19 -11.06
C MET A 122 -2.11 13.64 -11.19
N ALA A 123 -3.02 14.62 -11.14
CA ALA A 123 -2.67 16.03 -11.16
C ALA A 123 -1.83 16.42 -9.94
N ASP A 124 -2.20 15.98 -8.74
CA ASP A 124 -1.45 16.22 -7.51
C ASP A 124 -0.03 15.64 -7.59
N ARG A 125 0.10 14.43 -8.17
CA ARG A 125 1.41 13.81 -8.39
C ARG A 125 2.26 14.58 -9.39
N ILE A 126 1.69 15.08 -10.48
CA ILE A 126 2.39 15.94 -11.46
C ILE A 126 2.86 17.24 -10.80
N LEU A 127 2.00 17.85 -9.99
CA LEU A 127 2.27 19.11 -9.29
C LEU A 127 3.20 18.93 -8.07
N GLY A 128 3.61 17.71 -7.75
CA GLY A 128 4.46 17.41 -6.60
C GLY A 128 3.74 17.58 -5.24
N MET A 129 2.41 17.70 -5.25
CA MET A 129 1.56 17.75 -4.05
C MET A 129 1.10 16.35 -3.59
N GLY A 130 1.37 15.32 -4.40
CA GLY A 130 0.98 13.92 -4.15
C GLY A 130 1.57 13.29 -2.88
N ASP A 131 2.67 13.83 -2.35
CA ASP A 131 3.24 13.35 -1.09
C ASP A 131 2.44 13.79 0.13
N ILE A 132 1.73 14.92 0.08
CA ILE A 132 0.96 15.41 1.25
C ILE A 132 -0.46 14.83 1.24
N VAL A 133 -1.10 14.76 0.07
CA VAL A 133 -2.47 14.23 -0.04
C VAL A 133 -2.50 12.72 0.18
N SER A 134 -1.54 11.95 -0.36
CA SER A 134 -1.47 10.50 -0.10
C SER A 134 -1.07 10.16 1.34
N LEU A 135 -0.28 11.02 2.00
CA LEU A 135 0.02 10.89 3.44
C LEU A 135 -1.21 11.16 4.29
N VAL A 136 -2.06 12.12 3.90
CA VAL A 136 -3.32 12.42 4.59
C VAL A 136 -4.37 11.35 4.30
N GLU A 137 -4.46 10.84 3.07
CA GLU A 137 -5.40 9.76 2.69
C GLU A 137 -4.99 8.42 3.30
N LYS A 138 -3.72 8.01 3.24
CA LYS A 138 -3.24 6.80 3.97
C LYS A 138 -3.35 6.95 5.48
N ALA A 139 -3.18 8.16 6.02
CA ALA A 139 -3.46 8.43 7.43
C ALA A 139 -4.95 8.47 7.77
N GLN A 140 -5.85 8.68 6.79
CA GLN A 140 -7.30 8.67 7.01
C GLN A 140 -7.93 7.30 6.78
N GLU A 141 -7.43 6.50 5.82
CA GLU A 141 -7.91 5.14 5.56
C GLU A 141 -7.42 4.11 6.59
N GLN A 142 -6.29 4.36 7.26
CA GLN A 142 -5.75 3.47 8.29
C GLN A 142 -6.00 3.92 9.74
N PHE A 143 -6.58 5.09 9.96
CA PHE A 143 -7.08 5.47 11.28
C PHE A 143 -8.58 5.25 11.33
N ASP A 144 -8.97 4.08 11.83
CA ASP A 144 -10.32 3.88 12.33
C ASP A 144 -10.55 4.91 13.47
N ALA A 145 -11.28 5.99 13.15
CA ALA A 145 -11.52 7.09 14.06
C ALA A 145 -12.17 6.63 15.38
N GLU A 146 -12.91 5.51 15.34
CA GLU A 146 -13.48 4.87 16.52
C GLU A 146 -12.41 4.13 17.34
N GLU A 147 -11.52 3.37 16.68
CA GLU A 147 -10.43 2.65 17.34
C GLU A 147 -9.43 3.62 17.99
N ALA A 148 -9.08 4.70 17.29
CA ALA A 148 -8.24 5.77 17.79
C ALA A 148 -8.86 6.48 19.01
N ALA A 149 -10.17 6.80 18.95
CA ALA A 149 -10.88 7.41 20.07
C ALA A 149 -10.99 6.46 21.28
N ARG A 150 -11.17 5.15 21.04
CA ARG A 150 -11.21 4.11 22.07
C ARG A 150 -9.85 3.96 22.75
N LEU A 151 -8.78 3.90 21.96
CA LEU A 151 -7.41 3.81 22.43
C LEU A 151 -7.03 5.06 23.24
N GLN A 152 -7.37 6.25 22.75
CA GLN A 152 -7.15 7.50 23.47
C GLN A 152 -7.86 7.52 24.83
N LYS A 153 -9.13 7.10 24.88
CA LYS A 153 -9.88 6.96 26.15
C LYS A 153 -9.22 5.98 27.12
N LYS A 154 -8.73 4.83 26.64
CA LYS A 154 -8.02 3.84 27.47
C LYS A 154 -6.69 4.39 27.99
N ILE A 155 -5.92 5.09 27.17
CA ILE A 155 -4.65 5.70 27.56
C ILE A 155 -4.88 6.76 28.64
N GLN A 156 -5.88 7.64 28.48
CA GLN A 156 -6.24 8.63 29.49
C GLN A 156 -6.63 7.99 30.83
N LYS A 157 -7.30 6.83 30.79
CA LYS A 157 -7.71 6.06 31.97
C LYS A 157 -6.62 5.12 32.53
N ASN A 158 -5.39 5.15 31.99
CA ASN A 158 -4.31 4.21 32.31
C ASN A 158 -4.68 2.71 32.10
N GLN A 159 -5.64 2.42 31.22
CA GLN A 159 -6.13 1.07 30.91
C GLN A 159 -5.45 0.46 29.68
N PHE A 160 -4.25 0.93 29.33
CA PHE A 160 -3.49 0.38 28.22
C PHE A 160 -2.91 -0.99 28.63
N SER A 161 -3.26 -2.03 27.88
CA SER A 161 -2.99 -3.44 28.19
C SER A 161 -2.08 -4.11 27.15
N PHE A 162 -1.59 -5.33 27.43
CA PHE A 162 -0.81 -6.09 26.45
C PHE A 162 -1.62 -6.51 25.23
N ASN A 163 -2.96 -6.59 25.33
CA ASN A 163 -3.83 -6.84 24.18
C ASN A 163 -3.80 -5.66 23.22
N ASP A 164 -3.89 -4.43 23.75
CA ASP A 164 -3.80 -3.21 22.94
C ASP A 164 -2.40 -3.11 22.31
N PHE A 165 -1.35 -3.42 23.08
CA PHE A 165 0.02 -3.45 22.56
C PHE A 165 0.20 -4.47 21.43
N TYR A 166 -0.34 -5.68 21.59
CA TYR A 166 -0.29 -6.71 20.55
C TYR A 166 -0.98 -6.27 19.27
N GLN A 167 -2.16 -5.64 19.37
CA GLN A 167 -2.87 -5.09 18.20
C GLN A 167 -2.05 -4.04 17.46
N GLN A 168 -1.39 -3.14 18.19
CA GLN A 168 -0.50 -2.12 17.60
C GLN A 168 0.69 -2.75 16.87
N ILE A 169 1.30 -3.80 17.44
CA ILE A 169 2.37 -4.56 16.76
C ILE A 169 1.86 -5.25 15.49
N GLN A 170 0.65 -5.82 15.51
CA GLN A 170 0.04 -6.42 14.32
C GLN A 170 -0.23 -5.38 13.22
N GLN A 171 -0.66 -4.17 13.58
CA GLN A 171 -0.84 -3.06 12.62
C GLN A 171 0.51 -2.67 12.00
N ILE A 172 1.57 -2.56 12.80
CA ILE A 172 2.93 -2.26 12.30
C ILE A 172 3.44 -3.36 11.36
N LYS A 173 3.20 -4.63 11.69
CA LYS A 173 3.58 -5.77 10.85
C LYS A 173 2.82 -5.78 9.51
N LYS A 174 1.53 -5.41 9.50
CA LYS A 174 0.72 -5.27 8.28
C LYS A 174 1.22 -4.18 7.34
N MET A 175 1.88 -3.14 7.88
CA MET A 175 2.47 -2.06 7.07
C MET A 175 3.75 -2.48 6.34
N GLY A 176 4.30 -3.66 6.61
CA GLY A 176 5.19 -4.40 5.70
C GLY A 176 6.61 -3.87 5.50
N ASN A 177 6.88 -2.57 5.70
CA ASN A 177 8.22 -2.00 5.50
C ASN A 177 8.56 -0.92 6.52
N MET A 178 9.03 -1.35 7.70
CA MET A 178 9.45 -0.45 8.77
C MET A 178 10.67 0.40 8.40
N LYS A 179 11.42 0.00 7.36
CA LYS A 179 12.54 0.75 6.79
C LYS A 179 12.09 2.07 6.17
N ASP A 180 10.94 2.07 5.49
CA ASP A 180 10.38 3.26 4.85
C ASP A 180 9.79 4.21 5.91
N LEU A 181 9.08 3.69 6.91
CA LEU A 181 8.54 4.48 8.02
C LEU A 181 9.63 5.14 8.89
N LEU A 182 10.72 4.44 9.19
CA LEU A 182 11.85 5.01 9.95
C LEU A 182 12.67 6.00 9.10
N GLY A 183 12.70 5.82 7.78
CA GLY A 183 13.27 6.78 6.84
C GLY A 183 12.55 8.14 6.81
N MET A 184 11.30 8.18 7.27
CA MET A 184 10.48 9.40 7.34
C MET A 184 10.60 10.15 8.67
N ILE A 185 11.32 9.60 9.68
CA ILE A 185 11.52 10.27 10.98
C ILE A 185 12.69 11.26 10.89
N PRO A 186 12.47 12.58 11.07
CA PRO A 186 13.53 13.58 11.01
C PRO A 186 14.62 13.31 12.05
N GLY A 187 15.89 13.27 11.64
CA GLY A 187 17.05 13.09 12.52
C GLY A 187 17.48 11.64 12.78
N VAL A 188 16.73 10.65 12.30
CA VAL A 188 17.03 9.21 12.51
C VAL A 188 17.61 8.53 11.25
N GLY A 189 17.40 9.14 10.07
CA GLY A 189 17.75 8.55 8.76
C GLY A 189 19.24 8.21 8.51
N LYS A 190 20.18 8.77 9.28
CA LYS A 190 21.62 8.45 9.13
C LYS A 190 22.11 7.32 10.04
N ALA A 191 21.43 7.03 11.15
CA ALA A 191 21.88 6.04 12.14
C ALA A 191 21.22 4.65 11.97
N VAL A 192 20.16 4.55 11.16
CA VAL A 192 19.32 3.35 11.04
C VAL A 192 19.43 2.68 9.65
N ARG A 193 20.26 3.24 8.76
CA ARG A 193 20.40 2.76 7.37
C ARG A 193 20.93 1.32 7.27
N ASP A 194 21.66 0.86 8.28
CA ASP A 194 22.33 -0.44 8.33
C ASP A 194 21.78 -1.40 9.39
N ILE A 195 20.67 -1.05 10.06
CA ILE A 195 20.03 -1.96 11.04
C ILE A 195 19.03 -2.82 10.28
N ASP A 196 19.40 -4.07 10.06
CA ASP A 196 18.48 -5.09 9.57
C ASP A 196 17.48 -5.43 10.68
N ILE A 197 16.35 -4.72 10.71
CA ILE A 197 15.31 -4.99 11.70
C ILE A 197 14.55 -6.23 11.24
N SER A 198 15.03 -7.39 11.69
CA SER A 198 14.45 -8.67 11.33
C SER A 198 12.96 -8.75 11.75
N ASN A 199 12.11 -9.16 10.82
CA ASN A 199 10.70 -9.51 11.09
C ASN A 199 10.55 -10.59 12.18
N ASP A 200 11.62 -11.32 12.50
CA ASP A 200 11.66 -12.34 13.54
C ASP A 200 11.60 -11.78 14.96
N SER A 201 11.99 -10.51 15.16
CA SER A 201 11.91 -9.86 16.47
C SER A 201 10.46 -9.72 16.96
N PHE A 202 9.51 -9.51 16.04
CA PHE A 202 8.09 -9.46 16.38
C PHE A 202 7.50 -10.82 16.71
N LYS A 203 7.94 -11.89 16.04
CA LYS A 203 7.47 -13.26 16.34
C LYS A 203 7.76 -13.64 17.79
N GLN A 204 8.93 -13.25 18.31
CA GLN A 204 9.30 -13.50 19.70
C GLN A 204 8.38 -12.73 20.67
N ILE A 205 8.06 -11.48 20.36
CA ILE A 205 7.13 -10.65 21.15
C ILE A 205 5.72 -11.27 21.15
N GLU A 206 5.24 -11.68 19.97
CA GLU A 206 3.94 -12.33 19.80
C GLU A 206 3.85 -13.61 20.64
N ALA A 207 4.88 -14.47 20.58
CA ALA A 207 4.95 -15.70 21.36
C ALA A 207 4.87 -15.42 22.88
N ILE A 208 5.63 -14.44 23.39
CA ILE A 208 5.62 -14.06 24.81
C ILE A 208 4.23 -13.58 25.24
N ILE A 209 3.57 -12.70 24.47
CA ILE A 209 2.24 -12.19 24.80
C ILE A 209 1.20 -13.33 24.73
N GLN A 210 1.30 -14.21 23.73
CA GLN A 210 0.39 -15.35 23.59
C GLN A 210 0.51 -16.36 24.74
N SER A 211 1.68 -16.46 25.40
CA SER A 211 1.88 -17.31 26.59
C SER A 211 1.37 -16.70 27.92
N MET A 212 0.86 -15.47 27.90
CA MET A 212 0.19 -14.84 29.05
C MET A 212 -1.29 -15.27 29.14
N THR A 213 -1.83 -15.31 30.36
CA THR A 213 -3.27 -15.45 30.57
C THR A 213 -4.01 -14.15 30.27
N MET A 214 -5.32 -14.21 30.05
CA MET A 214 -6.15 -13.01 29.82
C MET A 214 -5.98 -11.95 30.94
N GLN A 215 -5.98 -12.39 32.19
CA GLN A 215 -5.76 -11.52 33.36
C GLN A 215 -4.39 -10.84 33.34
N GLU A 216 -3.34 -11.55 32.92
CA GLU A 216 -1.98 -11.01 32.84
C GLU A 216 -1.83 -10.03 31.67
N ARG A 217 -2.57 -10.25 30.58
CA ARG A 217 -2.58 -9.32 29.45
C ARG A 217 -3.31 -8.03 29.79
N GLU A 218 -4.46 -8.12 30.45
CA GLU A 218 -5.27 -6.97 30.85
C GLU A 218 -4.64 -6.17 31.99
N ASN A 219 -3.97 -6.85 32.93
CA ASN A 219 -3.32 -6.22 34.07
C ASN A 219 -1.82 -6.56 34.15
N PRO A 220 -0.96 -5.78 33.48
CA PRO A 220 0.49 -5.97 33.51
C PRO A 220 1.11 -5.95 34.91
N ALA A 221 0.47 -5.32 35.90
CA ALA A 221 1.00 -5.17 37.24
C ALA A 221 1.08 -6.50 38.02
N ILE A 222 0.33 -7.54 37.63
CA ILE A 222 0.31 -8.83 38.34
C ILE A 222 1.47 -9.76 37.96
N LEU A 223 2.31 -9.36 36.99
CA LEU A 223 3.42 -10.16 36.47
C LEU A 223 4.58 -10.29 37.49
N SER A 224 4.44 -11.26 38.39
CA SER A 224 5.48 -11.69 39.32
C SER A 224 6.58 -12.52 38.65
N GLY A 225 7.73 -12.70 39.32
CA GLY A 225 8.84 -13.50 38.80
C GLY A 225 8.45 -14.94 38.45
N SER A 226 7.58 -15.57 39.23
CA SER A 226 7.04 -16.90 38.94
C SER A 226 6.21 -16.93 37.64
N ARG A 227 5.34 -15.94 37.42
CA ARG A 227 4.56 -15.81 36.18
C ARG A 227 5.46 -15.56 34.97
N ARG A 228 6.48 -14.72 35.10
CA ARG A 228 7.46 -14.47 34.02
C ARG A 228 8.23 -15.72 33.64
N ASN A 229 8.60 -16.56 34.62
CA ASN A 229 9.25 -17.85 34.37
C ASN A 229 8.32 -18.81 33.62
N ARG A 230 7.03 -18.86 33.98
CA ARG A 230 6.02 -19.66 33.26
C ARG A 230 5.86 -19.17 31.81
N ILE A 231 5.75 -17.85 31.62
CA ILE A 231 5.60 -17.24 30.30
C ILE A 231 6.81 -17.57 29.42
N ALA A 232 8.03 -17.36 29.93
CA ALA A 232 9.27 -17.67 29.22
C ALA A 232 9.33 -19.13 28.74
N LYS A 233 8.96 -20.08 29.60
CA LYS A 233 8.88 -21.51 29.24
C LYS A 233 7.80 -21.78 28.18
N GLY A 234 6.65 -21.13 28.29
CA GLY A 234 5.53 -21.28 27.34
C GLY A 234 5.80 -20.67 25.97
N SER A 235 6.61 -19.62 25.88
CA SER A 235 6.97 -18.94 24.64
C SER A 235 8.26 -19.45 24.00
N GLY A 236 8.98 -20.37 24.67
CA GLY A 236 10.30 -20.83 24.22
C GLY A 236 11.39 -19.75 24.30
N THR A 237 11.23 -18.78 25.20
CA THR A 237 12.15 -17.65 25.37
C THR A 237 12.79 -17.63 26.76
N THR A 238 13.69 -16.68 27.00
CA THR A 238 14.32 -16.50 28.33
C THR A 238 13.52 -15.55 29.22
N ILE A 239 13.75 -15.60 30.53
CA ILE A 239 13.19 -14.62 31.48
C ILE A 239 13.66 -13.19 31.16
N GLN A 240 14.88 -13.06 30.61
CA GLN A 240 15.43 -11.77 30.21
C GLN A 240 14.62 -11.15 29.06
N ASP A 241 14.20 -11.96 28.09
CA ASP A 241 13.34 -11.52 26.98
C ASP A 241 11.99 -11.03 27.48
N VAL A 242 11.39 -11.75 28.43
CA VAL A 242 10.12 -11.35 29.07
C VAL A 242 10.28 -10.03 29.83
N ASN A 243 11.38 -9.85 30.57
CA ASN A 243 11.66 -8.59 31.27
C ASN A 243 11.90 -7.43 30.30
N ARG A 244 12.59 -7.67 29.17
CA ARG A 244 12.81 -6.69 28.11
C ARG A 244 11.47 -6.24 27.51
N LEU A 245 10.56 -7.18 27.24
CA LEU A 245 9.22 -6.87 26.73
C LEU A 245 8.44 -6.00 27.72
N ILE A 246 8.44 -6.34 29.00
CA ILE A 246 7.74 -5.56 30.05
C ILE A 246 8.29 -4.13 30.09
N LYS A 247 9.61 -3.97 29.99
CA LYS A 247 10.25 -2.65 29.95
C LYS A 247 9.82 -1.85 28.72
N GLN A 248 9.84 -2.46 27.54
CA GLN A 248 9.40 -1.82 26.28
C GLN A 248 7.92 -1.40 26.35
N PHE A 249 7.07 -2.25 26.91
CA PHE A 249 5.66 -1.94 27.15
C PHE A 249 5.49 -0.73 28.08
N ASP A 250 6.25 -0.66 29.19
CA ASP A 250 6.20 0.46 30.13
C ASP A 250 6.70 1.77 29.52
N GLU A 251 7.75 1.72 28.71
CA GLU A 251 8.29 2.89 27.99
C GLU A 251 7.27 3.44 26.99
N MET A 252 6.65 2.55 26.21
CA MET A 252 5.62 2.94 25.26
C MET A 252 4.36 3.47 25.97
N ARG A 253 3.94 2.85 27.08
CA ARG A 253 2.83 3.34 27.92
C ARG A 253 3.12 4.75 28.46
N LYS A 254 4.35 5.02 28.91
CA LYS A 254 4.78 6.37 29.33
C LYS A 254 4.74 7.36 28.17
N MET A 255 5.23 6.98 27.01
CA MET A 255 5.24 7.83 25.81
C MET A 255 3.80 8.17 25.39
N MET A 256 2.92 7.19 25.26
CA MET A 256 1.51 7.41 24.91
C MET A 256 0.78 8.31 25.92
N LYS A 257 1.12 8.22 27.21
CA LYS A 257 0.57 9.10 28.24
C LYS A 257 0.96 10.57 28.01
N VAL A 258 2.21 10.82 27.62
CA VAL A 258 2.71 12.17 27.30
C VAL A 258 2.02 12.73 26.05
N PHE A 259 1.85 11.91 25.00
CA PHE A 259 1.18 12.32 23.77
C PHE A 259 -0.34 12.52 23.91
N SER A 260 -0.99 11.79 24.82
CA SER A 260 -2.41 11.97 25.13
C SER A 260 -2.70 13.31 25.83
N ASN A 261 -1.71 13.86 26.53
CA ASN A 261 -1.80 15.19 27.14
C ASN A 261 -1.42 16.28 26.12
N LYS A 262 -2.43 16.94 25.55
CA LYS A 262 -2.29 17.97 24.50
C LYS A 262 -1.23 19.04 24.83
N ASP A 263 -1.12 19.44 26.10
CA ASP A 263 -0.16 20.47 26.54
C ASP A 263 1.29 19.98 26.59
N GLN A 264 1.51 18.71 26.91
CA GLN A 264 2.85 18.11 26.94
C GLN A 264 3.33 17.74 25.54
N ALA A 265 2.42 17.24 24.68
CA ALA A 265 2.69 17.01 23.27
C ALA A 265 3.09 18.31 22.56
N ALA A 266 2.38 19.42 22.81
CA ALA A 266 2.70 20.73 22.25
C ALA A 266 4.07 21.25 22.71
N ARG A 267 4.47 21.01 23.97
CA ARG A 267 5.79 21.39 24.50
C ARG A 267 6.93 20.57 23.90
N LEU A 268 6.74 19.28 23.67
CA LEU A 268 7.71 18.41 23.00
C LEU A 268 7.92 18.81 21.54
N MET A 269 6.83 19.09 20.81
CA MET A 269 6.89 19.57 19.42
C MET A 269 7.56 20.94 19.29
N ARG A 270 7.43 21.80 20.32
CA ARG A 270 8.07 23.13 20.37
C ARG A 270 9.59 23.08 20.64
N ASN A 271 10.08 22.00 21.24
CA ASN A 271 11.49 21.78 21.56
C ASN A 271 12.22 20.89 20.54
N MET A 272 11.55 20.44 19.47
CA MET A 272 12.23 19.76 18.37
C MET A 272 13.07 20.76 17.55
N PRO A 273 14.31 20.42 17.15
CA PRO A 273 15.10 21.26 16.26
C PRO A 273 14.32 21.56 14.99
N LYS A 274 14.21 22.84 14.62
CA LYS A 274 13.60 23.22 13.34
C LYS A 274 14.35 22.50 12.22
N MET A 275 13.60 21.81 11.36
CA MET A 275 14.17 21.14 10.19
C MET A 275 14.92 22.16 9.32
N PRO A 276 16.11 21.80 8.80
CA PRO A 276 16.75 22.59 7.75
C PRO A 276 15.79 22.70 6.58
N ARG A 277 15.65 23.92 6.05
CA ARG A 277 14.94 24.19 4.79
C ARG A 277 15.65 23.53 3.62
#